data_AF-A0A7Y5A668-F1
#
_entry.id   AF-A0A7Y5A668-F1
#
_cell.length_a   1.000
_cell.length_b   1.000
_cell.length_c   1.000
_cell.angle_alpha   90.00
_cell.angle_beta   90.00
_cell.angle_gamma   90.00
#
_symmetry.space_group_name_H-M   'P 1'
#
loop_
_entity.id
_entity.type
_entity.pdbx_description
1 polymer ?
#
loop_
_entity_poly.entity_id
_entity_poly.type
_entity_poly.pdbx_seq_one_letter_code
_entity_poly.pdbx_strand_id
1 'polypeptide(L)'
;MRKILNGIIALTLIGSILLFSDWENRETKKVKKTTVEGKAGENAIPGRIYTIGLTYFGPDATFDVSMKGLWDGLKQLGFVKDSNLKVISQHANGEIANLQPIHLNMDNQLVDLIVVTSTPGITAAISAVKKHPMVFTMTYTPLEAGAGKSYTDHLPNMTGVGSFPPVEKTFDFIKDVFPDASRIGTLYNSSEANSVKVVETAREYSKTKGIELIETTVTNTSEVFQAASALCMRNIDALWITGDNTAVQAIHGIIKVCR
;
A
#
# COMPACT_ATOMS: atom_id res chain seq x y z
N MET A 1 -23.65 57.09 27.28
CA MET A 1 -22.32 56.91 26.65
C MET A 1 -21.48 55.80 27.29
N ARG A 2 -21.24 55.80 28.61
CA ARG A 2 -20.36 54.82 29.29
C ARG A 2 -20.75 53.34 29.11
N LYS A 3 -22.05 53.02 29.07
CA LYS A 3 -22.54 51.64 28.84
C LYS A 3 -22.35 51.14 27.39
N ILE A 4 -22.43 52.04 26.41
CA ILE A 4 -22.21 51.71 24.98
C ILE A 4 -20.71 51.48 24.72
N LEU A 5 -19.86 52.31 25.32
CA LEU A 5 -18.41 52.17 25.24
C LEU A 5 -17.93 50.84 25.85
N ASN A 6 -18.48 50.45 27.00
CA ASN A 6 -18.16 49.15 27.61
C ASN A 6 -18.64 47.96 26.76
N GLY A 7 -19.77 48.10 26.05
CA GLY A 7 -20.25 47.07 25.11
C GLY A 7 -19.35 46.90 23.89
N ILE A 8 -18.84 48.00 23.33
CA ILE A 8 -17.90 47.96 22.20
C ILE A 8 -16.57 47.34 22.62
N ILE A 9 -16.04 47.68 23.81
CA ILE A 9 -14.80 47.11 24.34
C ILE A 9 -14.94 45.59 24.56
N ALA A 10 -16.08 45.14 25.10
CA ALA A 10 -16.35 43.71 25.30
C ALA A 10 -16.44 42.95 23.97
N LEU A 11 -17.08 43.52 22.95
CA LEU A 11 -17.16 42.92 21.61
C LEU A 11 -15.80 42.83 20.93
N THR A 12 -14.95 43.86 21.06
CA THR A 12 -13.59 43.81 20.53
C THR A 12 -12.72 42.77 21.23
N LEU A 13 -12.86 42.62 22.56
CA LEU A 13 -12.11 41.62 23.33
C LEU A 13 -12.52 40.19 22.96
N ILE A 14 -13.82 39.92 22.85
CA ILE A 14 -14.33 38.60 22.43
C ILE A 14 -13.90 38.28 20.99
N GLY A 15 -13.98 39.25 20.09
CA GLY A 15 -13.49 39.11 18.71
C GLY A 15 -12.00 38.78 18.65
N SER A 16 -11.17 39.45 19.44
CA SER A 16 -9.73 39.17 19.50
C SER A 16 -9.40 37.80 20.10
N ILE A 17 -10.17 37.32 21.10
CA ILE A 17 -9.97 36.00 21.70
C ILE A 17 -10.36 34.90 20.70
N LEU A 18 -11.45 35.08 19.96
CA LEU A 18 -11.86 34.14 18.91
C LEU A 18 -10.84 34.11 17.77
N LEU A 19 -10.31 35.26 17.36
CA LEU A 19 -9.27 35.33 16.33
C LEU A 19 -7.94 34.69 16.80
N PHE A 20 -7.56 34.87 18.06
CA PHE A 20 -6.38 34.21 18.63
C PHE A 20 -6.56 32.70 18.77
N SER A 21 -7.73 32.25 19.25
CA SER A 21 -8.06 30.83 19.36
C SER A 21 -8.07 30.15 17.99
N ASP A 22 -8.62 30.82 16.96
CA ASP A 22 -8.67 30.29 15.59
C ASP A 22 -7.30 30.36 14.89
N TRP A 23 -6.44 31.33 15.25
CA TRP A 23 -5.03 31.38 14.82
C TRP A 23 -4.20 30.24 15.43
N GLU A 24 -4.35 29.97 16.73
CA GLU A 24 -3.70 28.85 17.41
C GLU A 24 -4.21 27.49 16.89
N ASN A 25 -5.50 27.39 16.56
CA ASN A 25 -6.07 26.21 15.91
C ASN A 25 -5.54 26.00 14.48
N ARG A 26 -5.21 27.08 13.75
CA ARG A 26 -4.57 27.02 12.43
C ARG A 26 -3.08 26.64 12.50
N GLU A 27 -2.37 27.04 13.55
CA GLU A 27 -1.00 26.59 13.79
C GLU A 27 -0.95 25.12 14.21
N THR A 28 -1.90 24.67 15.05
CA THR A 28 -1.94 23.28 15.56
C THR A 28 -2.56 22.27 14.57
N LYS A 29 -3.43 22.70 13.64
CA LYS A 29 -3.97 21.84 12.56
C LYS A 29 -3.11 21.77 11.29
N LYS A 30 -1.97 22.45 11.23
CA LYS A 30 -0.89 21.95 10.37
C LYS A 30 -0.44 20.64 11.00
N VAL A 31 -1.02 19.54 10.50
CA VAL A 31 -0.50 18.18 10.67
C VAL A 31 1.01 18.31 10.72
N LYS A 32 1.62 17.95 11.86
CA LYS A 32 3.06 17.79 11.98
C LYS A 32 3.41 16.75 10.92
N LYS A 33 3.74 17.24 9.73
CA LYS A 33 4.51 16.51 8.74
C LYS A 33 5.79 16.26 9.51
N THR A 34 5.94 15.06 10.06
CA THR A 34 7.20 14.60 10.60
C THR A 34 8.10 14.44 9.39
N THR A 35 8.56 15.58 8.88
CA THR A 35 9.63 15.68 7.91
C THR A 35 10.84 15.29 8.73
N VAL A 36 11.21 14.02 8.65
CA VAL A 36 12.55 13.60 9.05
C VAL A 36 13.48 14.47 8.21
N GLU A 37 14.19 15.39 8.86
CA GLU A 37 15.18 16.25 8.19
C GLU A 37 16.34 15.38 7.71
N GLY A 38 16.20 14.80 6.53
CA GLY A 38 17.31 14.29 5.73
C GLY A 38 17.71 15.35 4.72
N LYS A 39 18.72 16.17 5.01
CA LYS A 39 19.39 16.97 3.97
C LYS A 39 20.29 16.06 3.11
N ALA A 40 19.66 15.21 2.30
CA ALA A 40 20.17 14.82 1.00
C ALA A 40 19.42 15.69 -0.03
N GLY A 41 20.11 16.20 -1.05
CA GLY A 41 19.46 17.06 -2.05
C GLY A 41 18.25 16.34 -2.66
N GLU A 42 17.06 16.94 -2.53
CA GLU A 42 15.80 16.37 -3.03
C GLU A 42 15.83 16.15 -4.56
N ASN A 43 16.75 16.81 -5.26
CA ASN A 43 16.86 16.81 -6.71
C ASN A 43 18.07 16.02 -7.21
N ALA A 44 17.96 15.50 -8.43
CA ALA A 44 19.06 14.86 -9.13
C ALA A 44 20.28 15.79 -9.29
N ILE A 45 21.47 15.25 -9.06
CA ILE A 45 22.74 15.96 -9.22
C ILE A 45 23.08 16.02 -10.72
N PRO A 46 23.33 17.21 -11.31
CA PRO A 46 23.72 17.33 -12.70
C PRO A 46 24.93 16.46 -13.06
N GLY A 47 24.82 15.70 -14.16
CA GLY A 47 25.91 14.84 -14.66
C GLY A 47 26.04 13.47 -13.99
N ARG A 48 25.32 13.19 -12.89
CA ARG A 48 25.28 11.85 -12.28
C ARG A 48 24.26 10.97 -13.01
N ILE A 49 24.64 9.73 -13.28
CA ILE A 49 23.72 8.67 -13.69
C ILE A 49 23.39 7.82 -12.48
N TYR A 50 22.11 7.69 -12.17
CA TYR A 50 21.58 6.86 -11.10
C TYR A 50 21.13 5.52 -11.64
N THR A 51 21.19 4.47 -10.84
CA THR A 51 20.69 3.14 -11.17
C THR A 51 19.83 2.61 -10.03
N ILE A 52 18.58 2.27 -10.31
CA ILE A 52 17.70 1.63 -9.34
C ILE A 52 17.43 0.17 -9.75
N GLY A 53 17.46 -0.71 -8.76
CA GLY A 53 16.91 -2.05 -8.88
C GLY A 53 15.40 -2.02 -8.61
N LEU A 54 14.58 -2.70 -9.40
CA LEU A 54 13.15 -2.82 -9.19
C LEU A 54 12.77 -4.29 -9.11
N THR A 55 12.35 -4.75 -7.94
CA THR A 55 11.88 -6.12 -7.73
C THR A 55 10.37 -6.13 -7.51
N TYR A 56 9.68 -7.00 -8.24
CA TYR A 56 8.22 -7.03 -8.18
C TYR A 56 7.62 -8.41 -8.35
N PHE A 57 6.35 -8.54 -7.94
CA PHE A 57 5.68 -9.83 -7.90
C PHE A 57 5.42 -10.37 -9.31
N GLY A 58 4.75 -9.58 -10.14
CA GLY A 58 4.50 -9.86 -11.55
C GLY A 58 3.89 -8.64 -12.24
N PRO A 59 3.84 -8.63 -13.58
CA PRO A 59 3.17 -7.57 -14.31
C PRO A 59 1.65 -7.66 -14.14
N ASP A 60 1.01 -6.52 -13.86
CA ASP A 60 -0.44 -6.36 -13.88
C ASP A 60 -0.79 -4.86 -13.98
N ALA A 61 -2.06 -4.54 -14.22
CA ALA A 61 -2.51 -3.17 -14.38
C ALA A 61 -2.26 -2.28 -13.15
N THR A 62 -2.33 -2.84 -11.94
CA THR A 62 -2.06 -2.13 -10.69
C THR A 62 -0.58 -1.78 -10.57
N PHE A 63 0.30 -2.71 -10.95
CA PHE A 63 1.73 -2.48 -11.05
C PHE A 63 2.05 -1.35 -12.04
N ASP A 64 1.48 -1.39 -13.25
CA ASP A 64 1.75 -0.40 -14.28
C ASP A 64 1.36 1.03 -13.85
N VAL A 65 0.18 1.18 -13.24
CA VAL A 65 -0.28 2.48 -12.71
C VAL A 65 0.61 2.96 -11.57
N SER A 66 1.02 2.05 -10.67
CA SER A 66 1.90 2.38 -9.55
C SER A 66 3.28 2.83 -10.03
N MET A 67 3.85 2.12 -11.02
CA MET A 67 5.14 2.49 -11.60
C MET A 67 5.06 3.81 -12.35
N LYS A 68 3.96 4.08 -13.06
CA LYS A 68 3.74 5.40 -13.68
C LYS A 68 3.83 6.51 -12.62
N GLY A 69 3.14 6.35 -11.49
CA GLY A 69 3.17 7.31 -10.40
C GLY A 69 4.58 7.50 -9.82
N LEU A 70 5.33 6.41 -9.64
CA LEU A 70 6.73 6.44 -9.19
C LEU A 70 7.62 7.24 -10.16
N TRP A 71 7.51 6.97 -11.46
CA TRP A 71 8.31 7.67 -12.49
C TRP A 71 7.94 9.14 -12.62
N ASP A 72 6.65 9.47 -12.53
CA ASP A 72 6.19 10.87 -12.57
C ASP A 72 6.73 11.65 -11.37
N GLY A 73 6.71 11.06 -10.17
CA GLY A 73 7.28 11.68 -8.97
C GLY A 73 8.79 11.87 -9.06
N LEU A 74 9.52 10.85 -9.51
CA LEU A 74 10.97 10.93 -9.73
C LEU A 74 11.34 11.98 -10.78
N LYS A 75 10.56 12.09 -11.86
CA LYS A 75 10.76 13.10 -12.90
C LYS A 75 10.60 14.53 -12.37
N GLN A 76 9.66 14.77 -11.45
CA GLN A 76 9.49 16.09 -10.82
C GLN A 76 10.72 16.51 -10.00
N LEU A 77 11.49 15.54 -9.51
CA LEU A 77 12.73 15.73 -8.77
C LEU A 77 13.98 15.69 -9.70
N GLY A 78 13.79 15.68 -11.02
CA GLY A 78 14.86 15.67 -12.01
C GLY A 78 15.48 14.29 -12.29
N PHE A 79 14.91 13.21 -11.76
CA PHE A 79 15.31 11.84 -12.10
C PHE A 79 14.46 11.35 -13.28
N VAL A 80 15.05 11.35 -14.47
CA VAL A 80 14.40 11.03 -15.73
C VAL A 80 14.87 9.67 -16.21
N LYS A 81 13.94 8.72 -16.26
CA LYS A 81 14.18 7.36 -16.77
C LYS A 81 14.79 7.41 -18.18
N ASP A 82 15.78 6.55 -18.42
CA ASP A 82 16.51 6.41 -19.69
C ASP A 82 17.35 7.64 -20.09
N SER A 83 17.44 8.66 -19.22
CA SER A 83 18.32 9.82 -19.38
C SER A 83 19.40 9.84 -18.28
N ASN A 84 19.02 10.14 -17.04
CA ASN A 84 19.91 10.11 -15.88
C ASN A 84 19.51 9.08 -14.82
N LEU A 85 18.46 8.28 -15.08
CA LEU A 85 18.02 7.19 -14.24
C LEU A 85 17.91 5.89 -15.06
N LYS A 86 18.77 4.92 -14.74
CA LYS A 86 18.73 3.54 -15.23
C LYS A 86 17.87 2.68 -14.29
N VAL A 87 17.11 1.76 -14.85
CA VAL A 87 16.26 0.84 -14.10
C VAL A 87 16.62 -0.59 -14.48
N ILE A 88 17.01 -1.39 -13.49
CA ILE A 88 17.21 -2.84 -13.62
C ILE A 88 16.00 -3.50 -12.96
N SER A 89 15.12 -4.12 -13.74
CA SER A 89 13.87 -4.69 -13.23
C SER A 89 13.85 -6.20 -13.31
N GLN A 90 13.32 -6.87 -12.29
CA GLN A 90 13.12 -8.32 -12.27
C GLN A 90 11.82 -8.67 -11.52
N HIS A 91 10.99 -9.52 -12.12
CA HIS A 91 9.76 -10.00 -11.49
C HIS A 91 9.81 -11.46 -11.08
N ALA A 92 9.03 -11.78 -10.05
CA ALA A 92 8.88 -13.11 -9.46
C ALA A 92 7.96 -14.05 -10.25
N ASN A 93 7.51 -13.65 -11.44
CA ASN A 93 6.57 -14.41 -12.28
C ASN A 93 5.27 -14.78 -11.53
N GLY A 94 4.82 -13.91 -10.63
CA GLY A 94 3.64 -14.15 -9.81
C GLY A 94 3.82 -15.17 -8.69
N GLU A 95 5.06 -15.56 -8.36
CA GLU A 95 5.32 -16.63 -7.40
C GLU A 95 6.22 -16.16 -6.25
N ILE A 96 5.74 -16.33 -5.01
CA ILE A 96 6.46 -15.92 -3.78
C ILE A 96 7.86 -16.57 -3.71
N ALA A 97 7.97 -17.85 -4.11
CA ALA A 97 9.21 -18.60 -4.06
C ALA A 97 10.35 -17.97 -4.88
N ASN A 98 10.02 -17.17 -5.90
CA ASN A 98 11.01 -16.51 -6.74
C ASN A 98 11.52 -15.18 -6.14
N LEU A 99 10.85 -14.61 -5.14
CA LEU A 99 11.23 -13.29 -4.60
C LEU A 99 12.61 -13.31 -3.93
N GLN A 100 12.91 -14.32 -3.11
CA GLN A 100 14.19 -14.40 -2.41
C GLN A 100 15.41 -14.44 -3.37
N PRO A 101 15.46 -15.34 -4.37
CA PRO A 101 16.60 -15.39 -5.30
C PRO A 101 16.71 -14.13 -6.16
N ILE A 102 15.58 -13.49 -6.50
CA ILE A 102 15.57 -12.21 -7.23
C ILE A 102 16.22 -11.10 -6.39
N HIS A 103 15.85 -10.98 -5.12
CA HIS A 103 16.45 -9.99 -4.23
C HIS A 103 17.94 -10.25 -4.01
N LEU A 104 18.34 -11.52 -3.86
CA LEU A 104 19.76 -11.89 -3.74
C LEU A 104 20.55 -11.51 -5.00
N ASN A 105 19.99 -11.78 -6.18
CA ASN A 105 20.61 -11.36 -7.44
C ASN A 105 20.71 -9.83 -7.54
N MET A 106 19.64 -9.12 -7.16
CA MET A 106 19.60 -7.66 -7.18
C MET A 106 20.62 -7.03 -6.22
N ASP A 107 20.82 -7.61 -5.02
CA ASP A 107 21.83 -7.12 -4.06
C ASP A 107 23.28 -7.37 -4.52
N ASN A 108 23.48 -8.12 -5.59
CA ASN A 108 24.77 -8.28 -6.26
C ASN A 108 24.94 -7.37 -7.49
N GLN A 109 23.90 -6.63 -7.88
CA GLN A 109 23.99 -5.64 -8.95
C GLN A 109 24.61 -4.33 -8.44
N LEU A 110 25.17 -3.54 -9.35
CA LEU A 110 25.64 -2.19 -9.07
C LEU A 110 24.47 -1.20 -9.17
N VAL A 111 23.68 -1.11 -8.11
CA VAL A 111 22.54 -0.18 -8.00
C VAL A 111 22.78 0.81 -6.85
N ASP A 112 22.19 2.00 -6.95
CA ASP A 112 22.19 2.98 -5.86
C ASP A 112 21.16 2.61 -4.77
N LEU A 113 20.06 1.97 -5.18
CA LEU A 113 18.92 1.63 -4.32
C LEU A 113 18.08 0.52 -4.96
N ILE A 114 17.42 -0.30 -4.12
CA ILE A 114 16.44 -1.30 -4.55
C ILE A 114 15.03 -0.85 -4.17
N VAL A 115 14.16 -0.71 -5.16
CA VAL A 115 12.72 -0.56 -4.97
C VAL A 115 12.11 -1.96 -4.84
N VAL A 116 11.57 -2.24 -3.66
CA VAL A 116 10.88 -3.51 -3.36
C VAL A 116 9.38 -3.26 -3.44
N THR A 117 8.64 -4.10 -4.15
CA THR A 117 7.18 -4.00 -4.17
C THR A 117 6.54 -5.17 -3.45
N SER A 118 5.30 -4.99 -2.99
CA SER A 118 4.47 -6.00 -2.29
C SER A 118 4.96 -6.36 -0.88
N THR A 119 4.03 -6.75 -0.03
CA THR A 119 4.31 -7.29 1.31
C THR A 119 5.19 -8.55 1.28
N PRO A 120 4.93 -9.59 0.45
CA PRO A 120 5.83 -10.75 0.38
C PRO A 120 7.23 -10.37 -0.15
N GLY A 121 7.31 -9.32 -1.00
CA GLY A 121 8.59 -8.77 -1.44
C GLY A 121 9.45 -8.26 -0.29
N ILE A 122 8.85 -7.51 0.65
CA ILE A 122 9.54 -7.05 1.87
C ILE A 122 10.09 -8.24 2.66
N THR A 123 9.25 -9.22 2.98
CA THR A 123 9.66 -10.39 3.77
C THR A 123 10.84 -11.12 3.13
N ALA A 124 10.81 -11.31 1.81
CA ALA A 124 11.91 -11.92 1.07
C ALA A 124 13.17 -11.05 1.08
N ALA A 125 13.02 -9.74 0.87
CA ALA A 125 14.12 -8.79 0.77
C ALA A 125 14.91 -8.66 2.07
N ILE A 126 14.25 -8.67 3.24
CA ILE A 126 14.92 -8.60 4.55
C ILE A 126 15.95 -9.72 4.72
N SER A 127 15.62 -10.93 4.23
CA SER A 127 16.52 -12.08 4.30
C SER A 127 17.69 -11.98 3.31
N ALA A 128 17.45 -11.39 2.12
CA ALA A 128 18.34 -11.48 0.96
C ALA A 128 19.23 -10.25 0.74
N VAL A 129 18.74 -9.04 1.01
CA VAL A 129 19.44 -7.78 0.70
C VAL A 129 20.22 -7.31 1.93
N LYS A 130 21.55 -7.21 1.79
CA LYS A 130 22.45 -6.79 2.87
C LYS A 130 23.27 -5.55 2.54
N LYS A 131 23.48 -5.24 1.25
CA LYS A 131 24.41 -4.18 0.83
C LYS A 131 23.69 -2.87 0.50
N HIS A 132 22.52 -2.96 -0.11
CA HIS A 132 21.84 -1.79 -0.67
C HIS A 132 20.73 -1.25 0.24
N PRO A 133 20.48 0.07 0.21
CA PRO A 133 19.27 0.64 0.78
C PRO A 133 18.05 0.20 -0.03
N MET A 134 16.93 0.01 0.67
CA MET A 134 15.66 -0.41 0.10
C MET A 134 14.57 0.62 0.35
N VAL A 135 13.76 0.89 -0.67
CA VAL A 135 12.49 1.62 -0.53
C VAL A 135 11.36 0.72 -0.98
N PHE A 136 10.37 0.49 -0.11
CA PHE A 136 9.20 -0.30 -0.45
C PHE A 136 8.00 0.54 -0.86
N THR A 137 7.16 -0.04 -1.72
CA THR A 137 5.86 0.50 -2.12
C THR A 137 4.90 -0.64 -2.47
N MET A 138 3.64 -0.32 -2.76
CA MET A 138 2.60 -1.30 -3.06
C MET A 138 2.44 -2.35 -1.94
N THR A 139 2.51 -1.90 -0.69
CA THR A 139 2.46 -2.76 0.50
C THR A 139 1.27 -2.36 1.36
N TYR A 140 0.56 -3.33 1.92
CA TYR A 140 -0.52 -3.06 2.89
C TYR A 140 -0.02 -3.10 4.34
N THR A 141 0.86 -4.05 4.66
CA THR A 141 1.24 -4.40 6.03
C THR A 141 2.77 -4.49 6.16
N PRO A 142 3.51 -3.37 6.01
CA PRO A 142 4.96 -3.38 6.03
C PRO A 142 5.53 -3.81 7.39
N LEU A 143 4.85 -3.50 8.50
CA LEU A 143 5.29 -3.85 9.85
C LEU A 143 5.16 -5.36 10.08
N GLU A 144 4.05 -5.96 9.66
CA GLU A 144 3.81 -7.40 9.71
C GLU A 144 4.77 -8.17 8.78
N ALA A 145 5.25 -7.52 7.71
CA ALA A 145 6.30 -8.07 6.85
C ALA A 145 7.72 -7.95 7.46
N GLY A 146 7.87 -7.27 8.59
CA GLY A 146 9.14 -7.11 9.30
C GLY A 146 9.96 -5.88 8.92
N ALA A 147 9.39 -4.91 8.19
CA ALA A 147 10.12 -3.68 7.80
C ALA A 147 10.52 -2.80 8.99
N GLY A 148 9.95 -3.03 10.18
CA GLY A 148 10.18 -2.23 11.37
C GLY A 148 9.30 -2.65 12.54
N LYS A 149 9.50 -1.97 13.67
CA LYS A 149 8.61 -2.05 14.85
C LYS A 149 7.49 -1.01 14.81
N SER A 150 7.72 0.12 14.15
CA SER A 150 6.73 1.17 13.96
C SER A 150 7.06 2.01 12.72
N TYR A 151 6.18 2.93 12.33
CA TYR A 151 6.42 3.84 11.19
C TYR A 151 7.58 4.81 11.39
N THR A 152 8.09 4.95 12.62
CA THR A 152 9.26 5.78 12.95
C THR A 152 10.46 4.97 13.45
N ASP A 153 10.32 3.65 13.58
CA ASP A 153 11.36 2.71 14.02
C ASP A 153 11.38 1.54 13.03
N HIS A 154 12.09 1.75 11.91
CA HIS A 154 12.21 0.82 10.80
C HIS A 154 13.62 0.24 10.71
N LEU A 155 13.79 -0.83 9.91
CA LEU A 155 15.11 -1.40 9.66
C LEU A 155 16.05 -0.36 9.04
N PRO A 156 17.36 -0.38 9.37
CA PRO A 156 18.28 0.70 9.00
C PRO A 156 18.45 0.88 7.49
N ASN A 157 18.25 -0.18 6.71
CA ASN A 157 18.37 -0.17 5.25
C ASN A 157 17.03 -0.28 4.53
N MET A 158 15.89 -0.05 5.20
CA MET A 158 14.57 -0.17 4.58
C MET A 158 13.61 0.92 5.06
N THR A 159 12.96 1.60 4.13
CA THR A 159 11.86 2.53 4.39
C THR A 159 10.84 2.45 3.26
N GLY A 160 9.74 3.20 3.30
CA GLY A 160 8.78 3.17 2.20
C GLY A 160 7.38 3.63 2.54
N VAL A 161 6.43 3.26 1.68
CA VAL A 161 5.02 3.63 1.79
C VAL A 161 4.15 2.39 1.93
N GLY A 162 3.40 2.33 3.03
CA GLY A 162 2.32 1.38 3.26
C GLY A 162 0.95 2.01 2.98
N SER A 163 0.01 1.24 2.47
CA SER A 163 -1.31 1.71 2.00
C SER A 163 -2.41 0.69 2.29
N PHE A 164 -2.65 0.39 3.56
CA PHE A 164 -3.69 -0.56 3.96
C PHE A 164 -5.07 -0.18 3.36
N PRO A 165 -5.82 -1.13 2.79
CA PRO A 165 -7.02 -0.82 2.02
C PRO A 165 -8.20 -0.44 2.93
N PRO A 166 -9.16 0.36 2.44
CA PRO A 166 -10.34 0.76 3.21
C PRO A 166 -11.40 -0.35 3.24
N VAL A 167 -11.11 -1.47 3.90
CA VAL A 167 -11.92 -2.72 3.88
C VAL A 167 -13.39 -2.46 4.21
N GLU A 168 -13.68 -1.73 5.28
CA GLU A 168 -15.04 -1.43 5.74
C GLU A 168 -15.85 -0.71 4.66
N LYS A 169 -15.23 0.31 4.02
CA LYS A 169 -15.87 1.06 2.94
C LYS A 169 -16.12 0.21 1.71
N THR A 170 -15.23 -0.75 1.41
CA THR A 170 -15.46 -1.72 0.32
C THR A 170 -16.68 -2.58 0.60
N PHE A 171 -16.87 -3.04 1.83
CA PHE A 171 -18.05 -3.84 2.20
C PHE A 171 -19.33 -3.02 2.25
N ASP A 172 -19.27 -1.75 2.70
CA ASP A 172 -20.40 -0.83 2.58
C ASP A 172 -20.79 -0.63 1.12
N PHE A 173 -19.81 -0.40 0.25
CA PHE A 173 -20.05 -0.27 -1.19
C PHE A 173 -20.66 -1.54 -1.80
N ILE A 174 -20.21 -2.73 -1.38
CA ILE A 174 -20.84 -3.99 -1.83
C ILE A 174 -22.31 -4.03 -1.41
N LYS A 175 -22.68 -3.60 -0.20
CA LYS A 175 -24.08 -3.52 0.25
C LYS A 175 -24.87 -2.44 -0.49
N ASP A 176 -24.25 -1.33 -0.87
CA ASP A 176 -24.92 -0.29 -1.66
C ASP A 176 -25.26 -0.79 -3.07
N VAL A 177 -24.35 -1.55 -3.69
CA VAL A 177 -24.54 -2.12 -5.04
C VAL A 177 -25.41 -3.38 -5.03
N PHE A 178 -25.25 -4.23 -4.01
CA PHE A 178 -25.99 -5.47 -3.81
C PHE A 178 -26.67 -5.47 -2.42
N PRO A 179 -27.83 -4.78 -2.28
CA PRO A 179 -28.51 -4.62 -0.99
C PRO A 179 -28.90 -5.93 -0.31
N ASP A 180 -29.13 -6.98 -1.09
CA ASP A 180 -29.53 -8.29 -0.58
C ASP A 180 -28.35 -9.25 -0.36
N ALA A 181 -27.12 -8.85 -0.70
CA ALA A 181 -25.94 -9.68 -0.51
C ALA A 181 -25.74 -9.97 0.99
N SER A 182 -25.68 -11.26 1.32
CA SER A 182 -25.52 -11.80 2.67
C SER A 182 -24.38 -12.82 2.74
N ARG A 183 -23.89 -13.32 1.61
CA ARG A 183 -22.82 -14.31 1.49
C ARG A 183 -21.76 -13.81 0.52
N ILE A 184 -20.62 -13.35 1.03
CA ILE A 184 -19.53 -12.82 0.19
C ILE A 184 -18.39 -13.84 0.18
N GLY A 185 -17.99 -14.28 -1.01
CA GLY A 185 -16.82 -15.13 -1.20
C GLY A 185 -15.52 -14.32 -1.25
N THR A 186 -14.45 -14.84 -0.66
CA THR A 186 -13.09 -14.33 -0.84
C THR A 186 -12.10 -15.48 -1.02
N LEU A 187 -11.10 -15.27 -1.87
CA LEU A 187 -9.94 -16.15 -1.99
C LEU A 187 -8.64 -15.36 -1.87
N TYR A 188 -7.64 -15.94 -1.22
CA TYR A 188 -6.37 -15.27 -0.97
C TYR A 188 -5.23 -16.26 -0.73
N ASN A 189 -3.98 -15.82 -0.88
CA ASN A 189 -2.82 -16.61 -0.53
C ASN A 189 -2.58 -16.58 0.97
N SER A 190 -2.64 -17.74 1.63
CA SER A 190 -2.42 -17.84 3.09
C SER A 190 -0.98 -17.48 3.52
N SER A 191 -0.04 -17.46 2.57
CA SER A 191 1.35 -17.07 2.78
C SER A 191 1.56 -15.55 2.69
N GLU A 192 0.54 -14.78 2.32
CA GLU A 192 0.58 -13.31 2.23
C GLU A 192 0.02 -12.67 3.51
N ALA A 193 0.90 -12.16 4.37
CA ALA A 193 0.52 -11.53 5.64
C ALA A 193 -0.45 -10.34 5.46
N ASN A 194 -0.33 -9.60 4.37
CA ASN A 194 -1.28 -8.55 3.95
C ASN A 194 -2.68 -9.13 3.78
N SER A 195 -2.81 -10.22 3.04
CA SER A 195 -4.09 -10.83 2.73
C SER A 195 -4.74 -11.40 3.98
N VAL A 196 -3.95 -12.09 4.82
CA VAL A 196 -4.42 -12.58 6.12
C VAL A 196 -4.98 -11.43 6.96
N LYS A 197 -4.27 -10.29 7.04
CA LYS A 197 -4.72 -9.13 7.83
C LYS A 197 -5.97 -8.48 7.25
N VAL A 198 -6.04 -8.31 5.93
CA VAL A 198 -7.19 -7.70 5.27
C VAL A 198 -8.44 -8.59 5.41
N VAL A 199 -8.30 -9.91 5.27
CA VAL A 199 -9.40 -10.86 5.46
C VAL A 199 -9.82 -10.93 6.93
N GLU A 200 -8.90 -10.80 7.88
CA GLU A 200 -9.24 -10.66 9.30
C GLU A 200 -10.13 -9.42 9.55
N THR A 201 -9.73 -8.25 9.06
CA THR A 201 -10.54 -7.03 9.17
C THR A 201 -11.90 -7.19 8.48
N ALA A 202 -11.94 -7.82 7.30
CA ALA A 202 -13.18 -8.07 6.59
C ALA A 202 -14.11 -9.01 7.37
N ARG A 203 -13.56 -10.04 8.01
CA ARG A 203 -14.31 -11.00 8.83
C ARG A 203 -14.94 -10.32 10.04
N GLU A 204 -14.20 -9.43 10.70
CA GLU A 204 -14.72 -8.64 11.82
C GLU A 204 -15.84 -7.71 11.38
N TYR A 205 -15.65 -6.98 10.28
CA TYR A 205 -16.65 -6.06 9.76
C TYR A 205 -17.90 -6.77 9.23
N SER A 206 -17.75 -7.89 8.54
CA SER A 206 -18.84 -8.70 7.99
C SER A 206 -19.85 -9.12 9.07
N LYS A 207 -19.37 -9.46 10.27
CA LYS A 207 -20.24 -9.81 11.42
C LYS A 207 -21.18 -8.67 11.79
N THR A 208 -20.72 -7.41 11.70
CA THR A 208 -21.53 -6.23 12.02
C THR A 208 -22.61 -5.94 10.97
N LYS A 209 -22.45 -6.47 9.76
CA LYS A 209 -23.35 -6.28 8.62
C LYS A 209 -24.28 -7.49 8.37
N GLY A 210 -24.17 -8.54 9.18
CA GLY A 210 -24.89 -9.80 8.95
C GLY A 210 -24.45 -10.51 7.68
N ILE A 211 -23.20 -10.30 7.25
CA ILE A 211 -22.60 -10.94 6.08
C ILE A 211 -21.83 -12.19 6.55
N GLU A 212 -22.08 -13.32 5.90
CA GLU A 212 -21.26 -14.51 5.98
C GLU A 212 -20.09 -14.38 4.97
N LEU A 213 -18.87 -14.26 5.50
CA LEU A 213 -17.66 -14.27 4.68
C LEU A 213 -17.22 -15.71 4.42
N ILE A 214 -17.24 -16.12 3.16
CA ILE A 214 -16.91 -17.47 2.71
C ILE A 214 -15.49 -17.46 2.18
N GLU A 215 -14.58 -18.05 2.94
CA GLU A 215 -13.15 -17.96 2.67
C GLU A 215 -12.63 -19.23 1.98
N THR A 216 -11.65 -19.05 1.08
CA THR A 216 -10.80 -20.12 0.55
C THR A 216 -9.37 -19.62 0.42
N THR A 217 -8.41 -20.47 0.73
CA THR A 217 -6.99 -20.14 0.63
C THR A 217 -6.34 -20.85 -0.54
N VAL A 218 -5.35 -20.21 -1.13
CA VAL A 218 -4.40 -20.79 -2.07
C VAL A 218 -2.98 -20.57 -1.57
N THR A 219 -1.99 -21.17 -2.25
CA THR A 219 -0.57 -20.94 -1.96
C THR A 219 0.23 -20.43 -3.17
N ASN A 220 -0.32 -20.54 -4.38
CA ASN A 220 0.31 -20.16 -5.65
C ASN A 220 -0.76 -19.86 -6.72
N THR A 221 -0.33 -19.31 -7.86
CA THR A 221 -1.27 -18.85 -8.91
C THR A 221 -2.02 -19.99 -9.60
N SER A 222 -1.45 -21.19 -9.65
CA SER A 222 -2.04 -22.34 -10.36
C SER A 222 -3.32 -22.87 -9.69
N GLU A 223 -3.45 -22.68 -8.38
CA GLU A 223 -4.62 -23.11 -7.59
C GLU A 223 -5.82 -22.17 -7.74
N VAL A 224 -5.59 -20.91 -8.13
CA VAL A 224 -6.59 -19.83 -8.07
C VAL A 224 -7.84 -20.14 -8.88
N PHE A 225 -7.70 -20.69 -10.10
CA PHE A 225 -8.86 -21.01 -10.93
C PHE A 225 -9.78 -22.04 -10.28
N GLN A 226 -9.20 -23.11 -9.73
CA GLN A 226 -9.96 -24.18 -9.08
C GLN A 226 -10.59 -23.69 -7.77
N ALA A 227 -9.84 -22.92 -6.97
CA ALA A 227 -10.32 -22.31 -5.75
C ALA A 227 -11.51 -21.37 -6.02
N ALA A 228 -11.40 -20.49 -7.02
CA ALA A 228 -12.47 -19.59 -7.42
C ALA A 228 -13.70 -20.37 -7.91
N SER A 229 -13.50 -21.41 -8.73
CA SER A 229 -14.59 -22.28 -9.22
C SER A 229 -15.33 -22.94 -8.06
N ALA A 230 -14.60 -23.50 -7.10
CA ALA A 230 -15.16 -24.12 -5.91
C ALA A 230 -15.93 -23.11 -5.06
N LEU A 231 -15.39 -21.90 -4.90
CA LEU A 231 -16.00 -20.84 -4.13
C LEU A 231 -17.32 -20.36 -4.75
N CYS A 232 -17.38 -20.20 -6.09
CA CYS A 232 -18.60 -19.84 -6.80
C CYS A 232 -19.72 -20.90 -6.66
N MET A 233 -19.40 -22.17 -6.46
CA MET A 233 -20.39 -23.23 -6.21
C MET A 233 -21.00 -23.17 -4.80
N ARG A 234 -20.46 -22.35 -3.89
CA ARG A 234 -20.92 -22.24 -2.49
C ARG A 234 -22.06 -21.25 -2.29
N ASN A 235 -22.80 -20.90 -3.35
CA ASN A 235 -23.93 -19.97 -3.33
C ASN A 235 -23.53 -18.63 -2.68
N ILE A 236 -22.48 -18.00 -3.22
CA ILE A 236 -22.06 -16.64 -2.85
C ILE A 236 -22.86 -15.63 -3.69
N ASP A 237 -23.16 -14.47 -3.12
CA ASP A 237 -23.84 -13.36 -3.80
C ASP A 237 -22.84 -12.47 -4.54
N ALA A 238 -21.61 -12.38 -4.03
CA ALA A 238 -20.51 -11.64 -4.63
C ALA A 238 -19.18 -12.32 -4.32
N LEU A 239 -18.22 -12.19 -5.23
CA LEU A 239 -16.83 -12.56 -5.00
C LEU A 239 -15.99 -11.29 -4.84
N TRP A 240 -15.40 -11.12 -3.67
CA TRP A 240 -14.50 -10.02 -3.35
C TRP A 240 -13.05 -10.51 -3.36
N ILE A 241 -12.21 -9.87 -4.17
CA ILE A 241 -10.77 -10.07 -4.18
C ILE A 241 -10.12 -8.92 -3.43
N THR A 242 -9.29 -9.25 -2.46
CA THR A 242 -8.41 -8.29 -1.79
C THR A 242 -7.24 -7.89 -2.70
N GLY A 243 -6.39 -6.96 -2.28
CA GLY A 243 -5.09 -6.69 -2.92
C GLY A 243 -4.06 -7.82 -2.66
N ASP A 244 -4.47 -9.07 -2.86
CA ASP A 244 -3.64 -10.27 -2.79
C ASP A 244 -2.86 -10.41 -4.09
N ASN A 245 -1.54 -10.51 -4.00
CA ASN A 245 -0.69 -10.48 -5.19
C ASN A 245 -0.90 -11.74 -6.05
N THR A 246 -1.08 -12.89 -5.41
CA THR A 246 -1.31 -14.18 -6.07
C THR A 246 -2.64 -14.20 -6.82
N ALA A 247 -3.73 -13.75 -6.20
CA ALA A 247 -5.05 -13.68 -6.80
C ALA A 247 -5.10 -12.67 -7.96
N VAL A 248 -4.46 -11.50 -7.81
CA VAL A 248 -4.38 -10.48 -8.86
C VAL A 248 -3.62 -11.00 -10.09
N GLN A 249 -2.52 -11.71 -9.90
CA GLN A 249 -1.78 -12.31 -11.03
C GLN A 249 -2.61 -13.34 -11.80
N ALA A 250 -3.52 -14.04 -11.11
CA ALA A 250 -4.43 -15.03 -11.71
C ALA A 250 -5.87 -14.50 -11.95
N ILE A 251 -6.07 -13.18 -11.97
CA ILE A 251 -7.41 -12.54 -11.99
C ILE A 251 -8.28 -12.99 -13.17
N HIS A 252 -7.68 -13.27 -14.33
CA HIS A 252 -8.40 -13.76 -15.51
C HIS A 252 -9.13 -15.09 -15.24
N GLY A 253 -8.52 -15.98 -14.44
CA GLY A 253 -9.14 -17.24 -14.05
C GLY A 253 -10.37 -17.02 -13.15
N ILE A 254 -10.27 -16.04 -12.25
CA ILE A 254 -11.36 -15.65 -11.34
C ILE A 254 -12.53 -15.05 -12.13
N ILE A 255 -12.24 -14.12 -13.04
CA ILE A 255 -13.26 -13.48 -13.90
C ILE A 255 -14.01 -14.53 -14.73
N LYS A 256 -13.31 -15.55 -15.26
CA LYS A 256 -13.93 -16.59 -16.09
C LYS A 256 -14.99 -17.42 -15.35
N VAL A 257 -14.88 -17.55 -14.04
CA VAL A 257 -15.77 -18.40 -13.23
C VAL A 257 -16.88 -17.61 -12.55
N CYS A 258 -16.67 -16.31 -12.32
CA CYS A 258 -17.72 -15.40 -11.85
C CYS A 258 -18.67 -15.08 -13.00
N ARG A 259 -19.98 -15.22 -12.77
CA ARG A 259 -21.04 -14.95 -13.76
C ARG A 259 -21.99 -13.90 -13.24
#